data_AF-C6HJ95-F1
#
_entry.id   AF-C6HJ95-F1
#
_cell.length_a   1.000
_cell.length_b   1.000
_cell.length_c   1.000
_cell.angle_alpha   90.00
_cell.angle_beta   90.00
_cell.angle_gamma   90.00
#
_symmetry.space_group_name_H-M   'P 1'
#
loop_
_entity.id
_entity.type
_entity.pdbx_description
1 polymer ?
#
loop_
_entity_poly.entity_id
_entity_poly.type
_entity_poly.pdbx_seq_one_letter_code
_entity_poly.pdbx_strand_id
1 'polypeptide(L)'
;MPTFWVKDRDTPIESLPTDLLHESYNVFRKKTLDKRSSAITSDGNLDMDVLYQFWSHFLVRNFNSKMYNEFRSLAFHDLHANNSTTGLNSIIKFYDGVLASSRPMPDTVSLDLVQLVESELEAAKKEKPAFQKLRCAWRNGAFNLKNRKRIDRIISERVRAELEK
;
A
#
# COMPACT_ATOMS: atom_id res chain seq x y z
N MET A 1 7.48 -11.46 -19.03
CA MET A 1 6.34 -10.80 -19.69
C MET A 1 5.95 -9.56 -18.91
N PRO A 2 5.78 -8.39 -19.55
CA PRO A 2 5.37 -7.15 -18.86
C PRO A 2 3.95 -7.29 -18.29
N THR A 3 3.68 -6.66 -17.15
CA THR A 3 2.36 -6.66 -16.51
C THR A 3 1.74 -5.27 -16.66
N PHE A 4 0.52 -5.21 -17.20
CA PHE A 4 -0.18 -3.96 -17.47
C PHE A 4 -1.42 -3.82 -16.58
N TRP A 5 -1.58 -2.65 -15.98
CA TRP A 5 -2.69 -2.31 -15.09
C TRP A 5 -3.62 -1.31 -15.80
N VAL A 6 -4.93 -1.53 -15.71
CA VAL A 6 -5.94 -0.74 -16.43
C VAL A 6 -7.09 -0.36 -15.50
N LYS A 7 -7.64 0.81 -15.79
CA LYS A 7 -8.45 1.73 -14.97
C LYS A 7 -9.70 1.19 -14.26
N ASP A 8 -10.17 -0.04 -14.52
CA ASP A 8 -11.43 -0.56 -13.93
C ASP A 8 -11.39 -2.06 -13.61
N ARG A 9 -10.20 -2.63 -13.36
CA ARG A 9 -10.07 -4.07 -13.06
C ARG A 9 -9.12 -4.36 -11.91
N ASP A 10 -9.60 -5.20 -10.99
CA ASP A 10 -8.80 -5.76 -9.88
C ASP A 10 -7.81 -6.85 -10.32
N THR A 11 -7.84 -7.24 -11.61
CA THR A 11 -6.92 -8.23 -12.19
C THR A 11 -6.10 -7.63 -13.34
N PRO A 12 -4.78 -7.91 -13.41
CA PRO A 12 -3.94 -7.44 -14.50
C PRO A 12 -4.35 -8.08 -15.82
N ILE A 13 -4.37 -7.30 -16.90
CA ILE A 13 -4.78 -7.79 -18.22
C ILE A 13 -3.57 -8.30 -19.02
N GLU A 14 -3.77 -9.38 -19.78
CA GLU A 14 -2.76 -9.98 -20.66
C GLU A 14 -2.53 -9.20 -21.96
N SER A 15 -3.47 -8.34 -22.36
CA SER A 15 -3.34 -7.46 -23.53
C SER A 15 -3.97 -6.09 -23.29
N LEU A 16 -3.24 -5.03 -23.63
CA LEU A 16 -3.70 -3.65 -23.56
C LEU A 16 -4.76 -3.38 -24.65
N PRO A 17 -5.94 -2.81 -24.32
CA PRO A 17 -6.80 -2.14 -25.28
C PRO A 17 -6.02 -1.17 -26.19
N THR A 18 -6.34 -1.16 -27.49
CA THR A 18 -5.60 -0.43 -28.54
C THR A 18 -5.53 1.08 -28.32
N ASP A 19 -6.46 1.64 -27.53
CA ASP A 19 -6.52 3.07 -27.17
C ASP A 19 -5.73 3.44 -25.90
N LEU A 20 -5.02 2.49 -25.27
CA LEU A 20 -4.18 2.81 -24.12
C LEU A 20 -2.89 3.49 -24.56
N LEU A 21 -2.82 4.79 -24.28
CA LEU A 21 -1.60 5.57 -24.35
C LEU A 21 -0.53 4.94 -23.46
N HIS A 22 0.49 4.37 -24.08
CA HIS A 22 1.68 3.89 -23.39
C HIS A 22 2.50 5.11 -22.94
N GLU A 23 2.33 5.53 -21.70
CA GLU A 23 3.13 6.57 -21.06
C GLU A 23 4.13 5.95 -20.08
N SER A 24 5.37 6.45 -20.07
CA SER A 24 6.36 5.97 -19.10
C SER A 24 5.98 6.39 -17.68
N TYR A 25 6.25 5.53 -16.70
CA TYR A 25 6.03 5.83 -15.27
C TYR A 25 6.58 7.20 -14.85
N ASN A 26 7.78 7.56 -15.33
CA ASN A 26 8.42 8.82 -14.96
C ASN A 26 7.64 10.04 -15.47
N VAL A 27 7.12 9.97 -16.70
CA VAL A 27 6.33 11.06 -17.30
C VAL A 27 4.98 11.15 -16.60
N PHE A 28 4.28 10.02 -16.42
CA PHE A 28 3.00 9.96 -15.73
C PHE A 28 3.12 10.49 -14.30
N ARG A 29 4.06 9.95 -13.51
CA ARG A 29 4.33 10.40 -12.13
C ARG A 29 4.59 11.90 -12.06
N LYS A 30 5.47 12.43 -12.92
CA LYS A 30 5.79 13.87 -12.90
C LYS A 30 4.54 14.71 -13.17
N LYS A 31 3.81 14.39 -14.24
CA LYS A 31 2.57 15.08 -14.62
C LYS A 31 1.53 15.04 -13.50
N THR A 32 1.34 13.89 -12.87
CA THR A 32 0.41 13.71 -11.76
C THR A 32 0.79 14.56 -10.55
N LEU A 33 2.07 14.60 -10.17
CA LEU A 33 2.54 15.39 -9.04
C LEU A 33 2.52 16.90 -9.31
N ASP A 34 2.81 17.32 -10.55
CA ASP A 34 2.73 18.73 -10.98
C ASP A 34 1.27 19.23 -10.95
N LYS A 35 0.31 18.39 -11.38
CA LYS A 35 -1.12 18.70 -11.27
C LYS A 35 -1.57 18.82 -9.82
N ARG A 36 -1.14 17.88 -8.97
CA ARG A 36 -1.43 17.88 -7.53
C ARG A 36 -0.93 19.15 -6.83
N SER A 37 0.29 19.59 -7.13
CA SER A 37 0.88 20.77 -6.47
C SER A 37 0.25 22.09 -6.91
N SER A 38 -0.32 22.15 -8.12
CA SER A 38 -0.86 23.37 -8.69
C SER A 38 -2.23 23.80 -8.12
N ALA A 39 -2.85 23.02 -7.23
CA ALA A 39 -4.20 23.23 -6.67
C ALA A 39 -5.33 23.42 -7.71
N ILE A 40 -5.06 23.19 -9.00
CA ILE A 40 -6.03 23.21 -10.08
C ILE A 40 -6.76 21.86 -10.08
N THR A 41 -7.67 21.62 -9.14
CA THR A 41 -8.67 20.55 -9.31
C THR A 41 -9.90 20.76 -8.44
N SER A 42 -10.99 21.15 -9.10
CA SER A 42 -12.39 20.99 -8.65
C SER A 42 -12.93 19.58 -8.91
N ASP A 43 -12.15 18.74 -9.60
CA ASP A 43 -12.53 17.37 -9.98
C ASP A 43 -11.47 16.43 -9.40
N GLY A 44 -11.89 15.43 -8.61
CA GLY A 44 -11.01 14.58 -7.81
C GLY A 44 -9.78 14.10 -8.58
N ASN A 45 -8.63 14.02 -7.90
CA ASN A 45 -7.32 13.84 -8.51
C ASN A 45 -7.11 12.39 -9.01
N LEU A 46 -7.90 11.95 -9.99
CA LEU A 46 -7.96 10.58 -10.52
C LEU A 46 -6.59 10.03 -10.91
N ASP A 47 -5.71 10.89 -11.42
CA ASP A 47 -4.34 10.53 -11.77
C ASP A 47 -3.53 10.09 -10.54
N MET A 48 -3.78 10.70 -9.36
CA MET A 48 -3.19 10.27 -8.08
C MET A 48 -3.71 8.91 -7.65
N ASP A 49 -5.00 8.65 -7.82
CA ASP A 49 -5.61 7.36 -7.44
C ASP A 49 -5.01 6.22 -8.27
N VAL A 50 -4.83 6.43 -9.58
CA VAL A 50 -4.14 5.49 -10.47
C VAL A 50 -2.68 5.29 -10.04
N LEU A 51 -1.99 6.37 -9.66
CA LEU A 51 -0.60 6.29 -9.20
C LEU A 51 -0.48 5.48 -7.90
N TYR A 52 -1.39 5.68 -6.95
CA TYR A 52 -1.46 4.90 -5.71
C TYR A 52 -1.77 3.43 -5.95
N GLN A 53 -2.72 3.13 -6.84
CA GLN A 53 -3.02 1.75 -7.23
C GLN A 53 -1.79 1.10 -7.86
N PHE A 54 -1.12 1.76 -8.81
CA PHE A 54 0.10 1.27 -9.43
C PHE A 54 1.17 0.93 -8.39
N TRP A 55 1.46 1.85 -7.46
CA TRP A 55 2.43 1.61 -6.41
C TRP A 55 2.06 0.44 -5.51
N SER A 56 0.77 0.32 -5.16
CA SER A 56 0.30 -0.76 -4.28
C SER A 56 0.55 -2.15 -4.86
N HIS A 57 0.46 -2.32 -6.18
CA HIS A 57 0.69 -3.59 -6.85
C HIS A 57 2.16 -3.78 -7.26
N PHE A 58 2.79 -2.75 -7.82
CA PHE A 58 4.15 -2.82 -8.35
C PHE A 58 5.17 -3.14 -7.26
N LEU A 59 5.06 -2.49 -6.10
CA LEU A 59 6.02 -2.61 -5.00
C LEU A 59 6.00 -3.98 -4.32
N VAL A 60 4.90 -4.74 -4.40
CA VAL A 60 4.83 -6.12 -3.87
C VAL A 60 5.83 -7.03 -4.58
N ARG A 61 6.04 -6.82 -5.89
CA ARG A 61 6.89 -7.67 -6.73
C ARG A 61 8.26 -7.04 -7.01
N ASN A 62 8.32 -5.71 -7.10
CA ASN A 62 9.47 -4.93 -7.51
C ASN A 62 9.78 -3.84 -6.47
N PHE A 63 10.08 -4.25 -5.25
CA PHE A 63 10.27 -3.31 -4.15
C PHE A 63 11.38 -2.31 -4.47
N ASN A 64 11.06 -1.02 -4.31
CA ASN A 64 11.99 0.08 -4.45
C ASN A 64 11.78 1.04 -3.27
N SER A 65 12.80 1.19 -2.42
CA SER A 65 12.71 1.99 -1.20
C SER A 65 12.33 3.45 -1.46
N LYS A 66 12.91 4.07 -2.50
CA LYS A 66 12.60 5.47 -2.85
C LYS A 66 11.12 5.64 -3.24
N MET A 67 10.62 4.76 -4.09
CA MET A 67 9.22 4.76 -4.53
C MET A 67 8.26 4.48 -3.37
N TYR A 68 8.61 3.53 -2.50
CA TYR A 68 7.82 3.21 -1.31
C TYR A 68 7.73 4.39 -0.33
N ASN A 69 8.85 5.04 -0.04
CA ASN A 69 8.88 6.19 0.87
C ASN A 69 8.04 7.36 0.33
N GLU A 70 8.12 7.62 -0.98
CA GLU A 70 7.28 8.62 -1.64
C GLU A 70 5.79 8.25 -1.57
N PHE A 71 5.45 7.01 -1.91
CA PHE A 71 4.08 6.51 -1.84
C PHE A 71 3.50 6.70 -0.44
N ARG A 72 4.24 6.27 0.59
CA ARG A 72 3.84 6.41 1.99
C ARG A 72 3.64 7.88 2.37
N SER A 73 4.63 8.73 2.08
CA SER A 73 4.61 10.15 2.41
C SER A 73 3.40 10.86 1.79
N LEU A 74 3.13 10.63 0.51
CA LEU A 74 2.00 11.23 -0.20
C LEU A 74 0.66 10.72 0.35
N ALA A 75 0.54 9.42 0.61
CA ALA A 75 -0.68 8.80 1.13
C ALA A 75 -1.07 9.36 2.51
N PHE A 76 -0.12 9.48 3.43
CA PHE A 76 -0.39 10.09 4.74
C PHE A 76 -0.61 11.59 4.65
N HIS A 77 0.13 12.30 3.78
CA HIS A 77 -0.13 13.71 3.55
C HIS A 77 -1.57 13.95 3.06
N ASP A 78 -2.07 13.14 2.13
CA ASP A 78 -3.47 13.24 1.66
C ASP A 78 -4.49 12.96 2.73
N LEU A 79 -4.21 11.98 3.59
CA LEU A 79 -5.07 11.69 4.73
C LEU A 79 -5.16 12.90 5.67
N HIS A 80 -4.03 13.55 5.97
CA HIS A 80 -3.98 14.66 6.93
C HIS A 80 -4.42 16.01 6.36
N ALA A 81 -4.00 16.34 5.13
CA ALA A 81 -4.25 17.65 4.53
C ALA A 81 -5.59 17.70 3.79
N ASN A 82 -5.98 16.61 3.12
CA ASN A 82 -7.12 16.57 2.20
C ASN A 82 -8.27 15.68 2.70
N ASN A 83 -8.10 15.04 3.87
CA ASN A 83 -9.02 14.02 4.40
C ASN A 83 -9.34 12.90 3.37
N SER A 84 -8.41 12.64 2.44
CA SER A 84 -8.57 11.63 1.39
C SER A 84 -7.96 10.31 1.85
N THR A 85 -8.77 9.25 1.81
CA THR A 85 -8.36 7.91 2.27
C THR A 85 -7.82 7.04 1.14
N THR A 86 -7.84 7.48 -0.13
CA THR A 86 -7.44 6.66 -1.28
C THR A 86 -5.99 6.18 -1.19
N GLY A 87 -5.08 7.07 -0.79
CA GLY A 87 -3.67 6.72 -0.59
C GLY A 87 -3.49 5.71 0.55
N LEU A 88 -4.16 5.92 1.69
CA LEU A 88 -4.11 5.00 2.83
C LEU A 88 -4.66 3.61 2.47
N ASN A 89 -5.81 3.56 1.79
CA ASN A 89 -6.41 2.32 1.32
C ASN A 89 -5.47 1.56 0.39
N SER A 90 -4.73 2.29 -0.46
CA SER A 90 -3.72 1.69 -1.34
C SER A 90 -2.51 1.17 -0.57
N ILE A 91 -2.08 1.85 0.50
CA ILE A 91 -1.02 1.36 1.41
C ILE A 91 -1.46 0.07 2.10
N ILE A 92 -2.72 -0.02 2.55
CA ILE A 92 -3.27 -1.24 3.15
C ILE A 92 -3.29 -2.38 2.13
N LYS A 93 -3.70 -2.13 0.87
CA LYS A 93 -3.64 -3.11 -0.23
C LYS A 93 -2.22 -3.59 -0.49
N PHE A 94 -1.24 -2.68 -0.47
CA PHE A 94 0.18 -3.04 -0.58
C PHE A 94 0.59 -4.02 0.52
N TYR A 95 0.29 -3.71 1.78
CA TYR A 95 0.63 -4.60 2.90
C TYR A 95 -0.04 -5.95 2.80
N ASP A 96 -1.31 -6.01 2.42
CA ASP A 96 -2.02 -7.27 2.19
C ASP A 96 -1.28 -8.13 1.15
N GLY A 97 -0.86 -7.51 0.03
CA GLY A 97 -0.06 -8.17 -1.00
C GLY A 97 1.31 -8.65 -0.50
N VAL A 98 1.99 -7.86 0.34
CA VAL A 98 3.28 -8.26 0.95
C VAL A 98 3.10 -9.40 1.96
N LEU A 99 2.04 -9.37 2.77
CA LEU A 99 1.72 -10.40 3.76
C LEU A 99 1.34 -11.72 3.10
N ALA A 100 0.63 -11.67 1.97
CA ALA A 100 0.27 -12.84 1.17
C ALA A 100 1.46 -13.39 0.34
N SER A 101 2.53 -12.62 0.20
CA SER A 101 3.72 -13.02 -0.55
C SER A 101 4.59 -14.00 0.24
N SER A 102 5.09 -15.03 -0.44
CA SER A 102 6.10 -15.94 0.11
C SER A 102 7.49 -15.29 0.20
N ARG A 103 7.69 -14.09 -0.36
CA ARG A 103 8.97 -13.39 -0.35
C ARG A 103 9.22 -12.73 1.01
N PRO A 104 10.48 -12.71 1.48
CA PRO A 104 10.85 -11.89 2.63
C PRO A 104 10.55 -10.43 2.33
N MET A 105 9.86 -9.74 3.26
CA MET A 105 9.59 -8.32 3.14
C MET A 105 10.79 -7.50 3.64
N PRO A 106 11.00 -6.28 3.11
CA PRO A 106 12.03 -5.38 3.63
C PRO A 106 11.77 -4.99 5.10
N ASP A 107 12.84 -4.75 5.85
CA ASP A 107 12.76 -4.36 7.26
C ASP A 107 11.94 -3.09 7.49
N THR A 108 12.13 -2.10 6.60
CA THR A 108 11.38 -0.85 6.64
C THR A 108 9.88 -1.09 6.56
N VAL A 109 9.45 -1.97 5.65
CA VAL A 109 8.04 -2.33 5.47
C VAL A 109 7.47 -3.03 6.71
N SER A 110 8.25 -3.91 7.35
CA SER A 110 7.80 -4.56 8.60
C SER A 110 7.58 -3.57 9.72
N LEU A 111 8.54 -2.66 9.94
CA LEU A 111 8.45 -1.63 10.98
C LEU A 111 7.26 -0.71 10.75
N ASP A 112 7.12 -0.26 9.51
CA ASP A 112 6.06 0.64 9.08
C ASP A 112 4.65 0.02 9.16
N LEU A 113 4.52 -1.28 8.88
CA LEU A 113 3.27 -2.01 9.04
C LEU A 113 2.93 -2.11 10.53
N VAL A 114 3.89 -2.50 11.38
CA VAL A 114 3.67 -2.63 12.82
C VAL A 114 3.30 -1.29 13.43
N GLN A 115 3.98 -0.21 13.07
CA GLN A 115 3.64 1.14 13.54
C GLN A 115 2.21 1.53 13.15
N LEU A 116 1.77 1.21 11.92
CA LEU A 116 0.40 1.48 11.50
C LEU A 116 -0.59 0.66 12.33
N VAL A 117 -0.33 -0.64 12.52
CA VAL A 117 -1.18 -1.53 13.32
C VAL A 117 -1.29 -1.06 14.77
N GLU A 118 -0.18 -0.65 15.38
CA GLU A 118 -0.17 -0.09 16.73
C GLU A 118 -1.01 1.19 16.78
N SER A 119 -0.83 2.12 15.83
CA SER A 119 -1.63 3.33 15.77
C SER A 119 -3.13 3.07 15.59
N GLU A 120 -3.51 2.04 14.82
CA GLU A 120 -4.91 1.63 14.66
C GLU A 120 -5.50 1.03 15.93
N LEU A 121 -4.71 0.30 16.71
CA LEU A 121 -5.14 -0.27 17.99
C LEU A 121 -5.25 0.80 19.08
N GLU A 122 -4.33 1.76 19.12
CA GLU A 122 -4.41 2.92 20.01
C GLU A 122 -5.58 3.85 19.68
N ALA A 123 -5.85 4.04 18.39
CA ALA A 123 -7.01 4.80 17.96
C ALA A 123 -8.30 4.10 18.41
N ALA A 124 -9.19 4.85 19.06
CA ALA A 124 -10.55 4.41 19.41
C ALA A 124 -11.47 4.27 18.16
N LYS A 125 -10.89 3.97 16.99
CA LYS A 125 -11.62 3.76 15.75
C LYS A 125 -12.18 2.34 15.69
N LYS A 126 -13.38 2.21 15.14
CA LYS A 126 -14.05 0.92 14.92
C LYS A 126 -13.33 0.09 13.85
N GLU A 127 -12.83 0.75 12.82
CA GLU A 127 -12.13 0.12 11.71
C GLU A 127 -10.62 0.11 11.93
N LYS A 128 -10.02 -1.08 11.78
CA LYS A 128 -8.58 -1.34 11.95
C LYS A 128 -8.09 -2.23 10.81
N PRO A 129 -8.14 -1.74 9.56
CA PRO A 129 -7.92 -2.57 8.39
C PRO A 129 -6.50 -3.14 8.33
N ALA A 130 -5.45 -2.39 8.68
CA ALA A 130 -4.10 -2.93 8.68
C ALA A 130 -3.94 -4.05 9.73
N PHE A 131 -4.51 -3.86 10.92
CA PHE A 131 -4.54 -4.90 11.96
C PHE A 131 -5.26 -6.16 11.47
N GLN A 132 -6.43 -6.02 10.83
CA GLN A 132 -7.18 -7.15 10.30
C GLN A 132 -6.37 -7.93 9.26
N LYS A 133 -5.70 -7.23 8.32
CA LYS A 133 -4.83 -7.88 7.33
C LYS A 133 -3.68 -8.65 7.99
N LEU A 134 -3.01 -8.03 8.97
CA LEU A 134 -1.94 -8.70 9.70
C LEU A 134 -2.46 -9.93 10.47
N ARG A 135 -3.60 -9.82 11.16
CA ARG A 135 -4.19 -10.93 11.93
C ARG A 135 -4.62 -12.09 11.03
N CYS A 136 -5.23 -11.80 9.88
CA CYS A 136 -5.56 -12.83 8.89
C CYS A 136 -4.31 -13.57 8.41
N ALA A 137 -3.24 -12.85 8.05
CA ALA A 137 -1.97 -13.46 7.68
C ALA A 137 -1.30 -14.22 8.84
N TRP A 138 -1.41 -13.72 10.06
CA TRP A 138 -0.84 -14.37 11.23
C TRP A 138 -1.47 -15.74 11.52
N ARG A 139 -2.79 -15.82 11.36
CA ARG A 139 -3.58 -17.03 11.66
C ARG A 139 -3.61 -18.04 10.52
N ASN A 140 -3.54 -17.60 9.26
CA ASN A 140 -3.66 -18.49 8.11
C ASN A 140 -2.42 -19.39 7.88
N GLY A 141 -1.30 -19.12 8.56
CA GLY A 141 -0.07 -19.92 8.46
C GLY A 141 0.67 -19.81 7.11
N ALA A 142 0.08 -19.18 6.10
CA ALA A 142 0.68 -18.90 4.80
C ALA A 142 1.70 -17.74 4.85
N PHE A 143 1.76 -17.04 5.98
CA PHE A 143 2.70 -15.97 6.22
C PHE A 143 4.15 -16.48 6.27
N ASN A 144 5.03 -15.88 5.46
CA ASN A 144 6.43 -16.25 5.39
C ASN A 144 7.08 -16.31 6.80
N LEU A 145 7.75 -17.41 7.12
CA LEU A 145 8.34 -17.66 8.45
C LEU A 145 9.38 -16.61 8.87
N LYS A 146 10.17 -16.06 7.94
CA LYS A 146 11.13 -14.99 8.25
C LYS A 146 10.40 -13.71 8.61
N ASN A 147 9.37 -13.34 7.84
CA ASN A 147 8.52 -12.19 8.12
C ASN A 147 7.80 -12.35 9.46
N ARG A 148 7.30 -13.56 9.77
CA ARG A 148 6.69 -13.88 11.06
C ARG A 148 7.65 -13.68 12.22
N LYS A 149 8.82 -14.30 12.17
CA LYS A 149 9.86 -14.12 13.21
C LYS A 149 10.30 -12.66 13.33
N ARG A 150 10.30 -11.91 12.24
CA ARG A 150 10.66 -10.49 12.24
C ARG A 150 9.60 -9.66 12.96
N ILE A 151 8.34 -9.79 12.54
CA ILE A 151 7.21 -9.09 13.16
C ILE A 151 7.10 -9.47 14.64
N ASP A 152 7.22 -10.75 14.98
CA ASP A 152 7.17 -11.22 16.38
C ASP A 152 8.19 -10.51 17.29
N ARG A 153 9.36 -10.17 16.77
CA ARG A 153 10.42 -9.48 17.53
C ARG A 153 10.16 -7.98 17.74
N ILE A 154 9.31 -7.36 16.93
CA ILE A 154 9.12 -5.90 16.93
C ILE A 154 7.73 -5.48 17.42
N ILE A 155 6.75 -6.38 17.45
CA ILE A 155 5.41 -6.09 17.97
C ILE A 155 5.44 -5.94 19.49
N SER A 156 4.65 -5.01 20.01
CA SER A 156 4.37 -4.93 21.45
C SER A 156 3.56 -6.11 21.97
N GLU A 157 3.63 -6.36 23.28
CA GLU A 157 2.82 -7.39 23.96
C GLU A 157 1.32 -7.23 23.72
N ARG A 158 0.85 -5.97 23.60
CA ARG A 158 -0.53 -5.66 23.23
C ARG A 158 -0.89 -6.23 21.87
N VAL A 159 -0.10 -5.92 20.83
CA VAL A 159 -0.34 -6.42 19.47
C VAL A 159 -0.26 -7.94 19.45
N ARG A 160 0.73 -8.53 20.11
CA ARG A 160 0.88 -9.99 20.24
C ARG A 160 -0.39 -10.64 20.78
N ALA A 161 -0.91 -10.14 21.91
CA ALA A 161 -2.15 -10.65 22.49
C ALA A 161 -3.36 -10.49 21.56
N GLU A 162 -3.49 -9.36 20.86
CA GLU A 162 -4.59 -9.12 19.91
C GLU A 162 -4.53 -10.00 18.66
N LEU A 163 -3.33 -10.41 18.22
CA LEU A 163 -3.15 -11.32 17.09
C LEU A 163 -3.54 -12.77 17.43
N GLU A 164 -3.43 -13.16 18.70
CA GLU A 164 -3.74 -14.52 19.19
C GLU A 164 -5.20 -14.72 19.60
N LYS A 165 -5.92 -13.64 19.88
CA LYS A 165 -7.39 -13.68 19.99
C LYS A 165 -8.02 -14.17 18.67
#